data_AF-A0A1X1FCA1-F1
#
_entry.id   AF-A0A1X1FCA1-F1
#
_cell.length_a   1.000
_cell.length_b   1.000
_cell.length_c   1.000
_cell.angle_alpha   90.00
_cell.angle_beta   90.00
_cell.angle_gamma   90.00
#
_symmetry.space_group_name_H-M   'P 1'
#
loop_
_entity.id
_entity.type
_entity.pdbx_description
1 polymer ?
#
loop_
_entity_poly.entity_id
_entity_poly.type
_entity_poly.pdbx_seq_one_letter_code
_entity_poly.pdbx_strand_id
1 'polypeptide(L)' 'MYSKQALITSTGFTPIERDILTIVLNDDRQYSLIQAKNLIRKFKEAF' A
#
# COMPACT_ATOMS: atom_id res chain seq x y z
N MET A 1 4.75 10.84 5.82
CA MET A 1 4.32 9.48 6.21
C MET A 1 2.80 9.44 6.10
N TYR A 2 2.22 8.29 5.76
CA TYR A 2 0.80 8.13 5.44
C TYR A 2 0.22 6.92 6.19
N SER A 3 -1.02 7.06 6.66
CA SER A 3 -1.79 5.92 7.21
C SER A 3 -2.25 4.99 6.09
N LYS A 4 -2.65 3.75 6.45
CA LYS A 4 -3.30 2.83 5.51
C LYS A 4 -4.47 3.49 4.79
N GLN A 5 -5.40 4.09 5.54
CA GLN A 5 -6.58 4.75 4.98
C GLN A 5 -6.23 5.78 3.92
N ALA A 6 -5.20 6.60 4.16
CA ALA A 6 -4.75 7.62 3.22
C ALA A 6 -4.14 7.01 1.94
N LEU A 7 -3.46 5.86 2.05
CA LEU A 7 -2.85 5.18 0.91
C LEU A 7 -3.88 4.43 0.06
N ILE A 8 -4.85 3.74 0.68
CA ILE A 8 -5.88 2.96 -0.03
C ILE A 8 -6.97 3.82 -0.65
N THR A 9 -7.09 5.09 -0.24
CA THR A 9 -8.01 6.07 -0.85
C THR A 9 -7.30 7.05 -1.79
N SER A 10 -5.97 6.99 -1.88
CA SER A 10 -5.18 7.86 -2.75
C SER A 10 -5.44 7.58 -4.23
N THR A 11 -5.43 8.63 -5.04
CA THR A 11 -5.45 8.54 -6.51
C THR A 11 -4.07 8.23 -7.10
N GLY A 12 -3.01 8.25 -6.29
CA GLY A 12 -1.63 7.93 -6.70
C GLY A 12 -1.33 6.44 -6.83
N PHE A 13 -2.29 5.57 -6.51
CA PHE A 13 -2.22 4.12 -6.69
C PHE A 13 -3.37 3.65 -7.57
N THR A 14 -3.10 2.66 -8.42
CA THR A 14 -4.14 2.01 -9.22
C THR A 14 -5.12 1.24 -8.32
N PRO A 15 -6.35 0.94 -8.80
CA PRO A 15 -7.31 0.16 -8.01
C PRO A 15 -6.72 -1.15 -7.46
N ILE A 16 -6.02 -1.91 -8.31
CA ILE A 16 -5.34 -3.16 -7.92
C ILE A 16 -4.28 -2.92 -6.84
N GLU A 17 -3.48 -1.85 -6.97
CA GLU A 17 -2.48 -1.52 -5.95
C GLU A 17 -3.12 -1.14 -4.62
N ARG A 18 -4.28 -0.48 -4.64
CA ARG A 18 -5.02 -0.16 -3.41
C ARG A 18 -5.58 -1.42 -2.76
N ASP A 19 -6.06 -2.37 -3.55
CA ASP A 19 -6.48 -3.69 -3.05
C ASP A 19 -5.30 -4.47 -2.45
N ILE A 20 -4.11 -4.39 -3.06
CA ILE A 20 -2.91 -4.98 -2.46
C ILE A 20 -2.58 -4.28 -1.13
N LEU A 21 -2.64 -2.94 -1.10
CA LEU A 21 -2.37 -2.15 0.10
C LEU A 21 -3.37 -2.43 1.24
N THR A 22 -4.63 -2.79 0.95
CA THR A 22 -5.57 -3.20 2.01
C THR A 22 -5.14 -4.50 2.69
N ILE A 23 -4.48 -5.40 1.96
CA ILE A 23 -3.97 -6.68 2.46
C ILE A 23 -2.65 -6.51 3.21
N VAL A 24 -1.69 -5.75 2.66
CA VAL A 24 -0.30 -5.72 3.16
C VAL A 24 -0.02 -4.64 4.21
N LEU A 25 -0.92 -3.66 4.40
CA LEU A 25 -0.75 -2.59 5.38
C LEU A 25 -1.56 -2.83 6.65
N ASN A 26 -0.95 -2.47 7.79
CA ASN A 26 -1.59 -2.48 9.10
C ASN A 26 -2.13 -1.09 9.44
N ASP A 27 -3.29 -1.05 10.11
CA ASP A 27 -3.98 0.20 10.47
C ASP A 27 -3.20 1.04 11.50
N ASP A 28 -2.48 0.40 12.42
CA ASP A 28 -1.70 1.07 13.47
C ASP A 28 -0.31 1.54 13.00
N ARG A 29 0.02 1.38 11.72
CA ARG A 29 1.33 1.75 11.17
C ARG A 29 1.21 2.85 10.12
N GLN A 30 2.22 3.71 10.10
CA GLN A 30 2.42 4.68 9.04
C GLN A 30 3.49 4.20 8.08
N TYR A 31 3.33 4.58 6.82
CA TYR A 31 4.17 4.16 5.72
C TYR A 31 4.61 5.36 4.88
N SER A 32 5.84 5.34 4.38
CA SER A 32 6.24 6.22 3.29
C SER A 32 5.68 5.72 1.95
N LEU A 33 5.64 6.59 0.95
CA LEU A 33 5.27 6.17 -0.41
C LEU A 33 6.22 5.09 -0.94
N ILE A 34 7.51 5.19 -0.63
CA ILE A 34 8.53 4.22 -1.04
C ILE A 34 8.27 2.86 -0.37
N GLN A 35 7.93 2.86 0.92
CA GLN A 35 7.57 1.62 1.63
C GLN A 35 6.31 0.98 1.05
N ALA A 36 5.25 1.76 0.81
CA ALA A 36 4.01 1.27 0.21
C ALA A 36 4.27 0.64 -1.17
N LYS A 37 5.03 1.32 -2.04
CA LYS A 37 5.43 0.79 -3.36
C LYS A 37 6.26 -0.49 -3.27
N ASN A 38 7.19 -0.55 -2.31
CA ASN A 38 7.99 -1.76 -2.09
C ASN A 38 7.15 -2.94 -1.59
N LEU A 39 6.14 -2.71 -0.75
CA LEU A 39 5.23 -3.76 -0.28
C LEU A 39 4.37 -4.29 -1.43
N ILE A 40 3.86 -3.40 -2.28
CA ILE A 40 3.14 -3.79 -3.51
C ILE A 40 4.05 -4.66 -4.40
N ARG A 41 5.30 -4.23 -4.64
CA ARG A 41 6.24 -4.99 -5.48
C ARG A 41 6.51 -6.39 -4.90
N LYS A 42 6.79 -6.48 -3.60
CA LYS A 42 7.02 -7.76 -2.93
C LYS A 42 5.81 -8.68 -3.00
N PHE A 43 4.60 -8.14 -2.87
CA PHE A 43 3.37 -8.92 -3.01
C PHE A 43 3.25 -9.48 -4.43
N LYS A 44 3.53 -8.68 -5.47
CA LYS A 44 3.50 -9.11 -6.87
C LYS A 44 4.61 -10.11 -7.24
N GLU A 45 5.75 -10.11 -6.56
CA GLU A 45 6.84 -11.06 -6.80
C GLU A 45 6.61 -12.41 -6.09
N ALA A 46 5.75 -12.44 -5.08
CA ALA A 46 5.40 -13.66 -4.35
C ALA A 46 4.31 -14.51 -5.07
N PHE A 47 3.71 -13.96 -6.12
CA PHE A 47 2.72 -14.59 -7.01
C PHE A 47 3.24 -14.63 -8.44
#